data_AF-A0A2T6NB19-F1
#
_entry.id   AF-A0A2T6NB19-F1
#
_cell.length_a   1.000
_cell.length_b   1.000
_cell.length_c   1.000
_cell.angle_alpha   90.00
_cell.angle_beta   90.00
_cell.angle_gamma   90.00
#
_symmetry.space_group_name_H-M   'P 1'
#
loop_
_entity.id
_entity.type
_entity.pdbx_description
1 polymer ?
#
loop_
_entity_poly.entity_id
_entity_poly.type
_entity_poly.pdbx_seq_one_letter_code
_entity_poly.pdbx_strand_id
1 'polypeptide(L)'
;MRLPELPPKLVEMIRSEEHLRAESILWLGSCVNGDDPWPVIEAAHKVNPGLDKYAMFKALGGTEAPPIAEDATHYDLASHYINSLGKPKPVADENHIWLPDTSTGLWKCRTLASLQAEIGSNYTVKYCKRLSDYRAVAQLTYDLCYDPLFFTAAPIGLAVDGEFYQVKDQQIDCVPLTPELRQRFAVNVRPEKGNPTLFLAFLESTFAHVNRDVQDQQIKLLQEVVGAVLCGIAYKFEVVVLLIGPGGAGKSTLLRIIEALIPREYVCAISPFAWGNEYYRASLAGKRMNLVGELPGDKQIPADQFKQVTGRDRVTGRYPHGRPFDFQPTAAHLFNSNHFPNTRDQSSGFWRRWLCLGFDNPVKEDQREKDLDRSIIQHELPAIVHWALEGSARVVAQDGFSRSQRSDQLIDEWRQKSDAVAEFIHDTEAVTIDTTHDTPRTEVYESFKQWCRDVQRRPMSKAVFYSRLEGLGFRLKRKHGYDYVEGLRLLNRS
;
A
#
# COMPACT_ATOMS: atom_id res chain seq x y z
N MET A 1 -4.42 -36.96 56.55
CA MET A 1 -5.00 -36.03 55.57
C MET A 1 -4.51 -36.44 54.19
N ARG A 2 -5.39 -36.80 53.25
CA ARG A 2 -5.00 -36.89 51.83
C ARG A 2 -4.80 -35.45 51.34
N LEU A 3 -3.63 -35.15 50.79
CA LEU A 3 -3.41 -33.88 50.09
C LEU A 3 -4.40 -33.83 48.90
N PRO A 4 -5.01 -32.68 48.61
CA PRO A 4 -5.85 -32.54 47.42
C PRO A 4 -5.01 -32.83 46.15
N GLU A 5 -5.53 -33.68 45.27
CA GLU A 5 -4.86 -34.02 44.01
C GLU A 5 -5.01 -32.87 43.02
N LEU A 6 -3.91 -32.49 42.35
CA LEU A 6 -3.92 -31.49 41.29
C LEU A 6 -4.78 -31.98 40.11
N PRO A 7 -5.53 -31.09 39.43
CA PRO A 7 -6.33 -31.46 38.28
C PRO A 7 -5.49 -32.13 37.17
N PRO A 8 -5.97 -33.22 36.54
CA PRO A 8 -5.17 -34.03 35.59
C PRO A 8 -4.56 -33.24 34.44
N LYS A 9 -5.27 -32.24 33.89
CA LYS A 9 -4.77 -31.39 32.79
C LYS A 9 -3.57 -30.52 33.21
N LEU A 10 -3.57 -30.02 34.45
CA LEU A 10 -2.46 -29.22 34.96
C LEU A 10 -1.24 -30.11 35.20
N VAL A 11 -1.45 -31.32 35.71
CA VAL A 11 -0.40 -32.33 35.86
C VAL A 11 0.23 -32.69 34.51
N GLU A 12 -0.57 -32.80 33.46
CA GLU A 12 -0.10 -33.11 32.09
C GLU A 12 0.76 -31.97 31.51
N MET A 13 0.35 -30.70 31.66
CA MET A 13 1.13 -29.52 31.24
C MET A 13 2.45 -29.37 32.01
N ILE A 14 2.44 -29.69 33.31
CA ILE A 14 3.63 -29.67 34.17
C ILE A 14 4.60 -30.81 33.80
N ARG A 15 4.08 -31.99 33.42
CA ARG A 15 4.87 -33.17 33.05
C ARG A 15 5.48 -33.12 31.65
N SER A 16 4.94 -32.30 30.75
CA SER A 16 5.49 -32.15 29.39
C SER A 16 6.83 -31.40 29.35
N GLU A 17 7.29 -30.81 30.46
CA GLU A 17 8.62 -30.21 30.57
C GLU A 17 9.52 -31.01 31.54
N GLU A 18 10.70 -31.44 31.07
CA GLU A 18 11.62 -32.41 31.72
C GLU A 18 12.19 -31.99 33.10
N HIS A 19 11.87 -30.81 33.61
CA HIS A 19 12.61 -30.19 34.73
C HIS A 19 11.86 -30.13 36.07
N LEU A 20 10.62 -30.61 36.16
CA LEU A 20 9.82 -30.54 37.39
C LEU A 20 9.94 -31.81 38.25
N ARG A 21 10.51 -31.66 39.46
CA ARG A 21 10.67 -32.76 40.43
C ARG A 21 9.33 -33.10 41.11
N ALA A 22 9.16 -34.37 41.50
CA ALA A 22 7.94 -34.86 42.17
C ALA A 22 7.58 -34.08 43.46
N GLU A 23 8.59 -33.58 44.17
CA GLU A 23 8.42 -32.73 45.36
C GLU A 23 7.76 -31.38 45.05
N SER A 24 8.05 -30.80 43.88
CA SER A 24 7.41 -29.56 43.41
C SER A 24 5.93 -29.77 43.12
N ILE A 25 5.56 -30.94 42.59
CA ILE A 25 4.16 -31.31 42.30
C ILE A 25 3.36 -31.51 43.60
N LEU A 26 3.97 -32.14 44.62
CA LEU A 26 3.36 -32.30 45.94
C LEU A 26 3.17 -30.96 46.65
N TRP A 27 4.14 -30.05 46.55
CA TRP A 27 4.02 -28.69 47.08
C TRP A 27 2.90 -27.91 46.39
N LEU A 28 2.79 -27.99 45.06
CA LEU A 28 1.71 -27.37 44.29
C LEU A 28 0.32 -27.91 44.69
N GLY A 29 0.21 -29.22 44.96
CA GLY A 29 -1.03 -29.83 45.48
C GLY A 29 -1.44 -29.30 46.85
N SER A 30 -0.49 -28.86 47.68
CA SER A 30 -0.79 -28.24 48.99
C SER A 30 -1.33 -26.81 48.90
N CYS A 31 -1.17 -26.15 47.75
CA CYS A 31 -1.65 -24.79 47.51
C CYS A 31 -3.12 -24.73 47.04
N VAL A 32 -3.78 -25.88 46.87
CA VAL A 32 -5.19 -25.95 46.45
C VAL A 32 -6.10 -25.60 47.63
N ASN A 33 -6.57 -24.35 47.68
CA ASN A 33 -7.75 -23.96 48.46
C ASN A 33 -8.90 -23.70 47.46
N GLY A 34 -10.13 -24.07 47.82
CA GLY A 34 -11.28 -24.16 46.91
C GLY A 34 -11.55 -22.95 46.00
N ASP A 35 -12.30 -23.22 44.91
CA ASP A 35 -12.85 -22.35 43.83
C ASP A 35 -11.93 -21.30 43.17
N ASP A 36 -10.84 -20.84 43.79
CA ASP A 36 -9.86 -19.91 43.23
C ASP A 36 -8.58 -20.66 42.76
N PRO A 37 -8.37 -20.81 41.45
CA PRO A 37 -7.21 -21.52 40.91
C PRO A 37 -5.89 -20.72 40.98
N TRP A 38 -5.92 -19.41 41.26
CA TRP A 38 -4.75 -18.53 41.13
C TRP A 38 -3.57 -18.83 42.07
N PRO A 39 -3.77 -19.19 43.34
CA PRO A 39 -2.67 -19.56 44.24
C PRO A 39 -1.82 -20.72 43.70
N VAL A 40 -2.46 -21.70 43.05
CA VAL A 40 -1.79 -22.86 42.44
C VAL A 40 -1.03 -22.47 41.18
N ILE A 41 -1.60 -21.57 40.38
CA ILE A 41 -1.00 -21.06 39.14
C ILE A 41 0.24 -20.20 39.45
N GLU A 42 0.16 -19.31 40.44
CA GLU A 42 1.29 -18.50 40.90
C GLU A 42 2.42 -19.36 41.45
N ALA A 43 2.06 -20.38 42.22
CA ALA A 43 3.01 -21.37 42.71
C ALA A 43 3.68 -22.12 41.56
N ALA A 44 2.93 -22.56 40.55
CA ALA A 44 3.46 -23.29 39.39
C ALA A 44 4.41 -22.41 38.55
N HIS A 45 4.03 -21.16 38.30
CA HIS A 45 4.83 -20.21 37.54
C HIS A 45 6.11 -19.78 38.29
N LYS A 46 6.08 -19.70 39.62
CA LYS A 46 7.31 -19.47 40.42
C LYS A 46 8.31 -20.60 40.28
N VAL A 47 7.84 -21.84 40.12
CA VAL A 47 8.70 -23.01 39.91
C VAL A 47 9.19 -23.07 38.46
N ASN A 48 8.35 -22.67 37.49
CA ASN A 48 8.72 -22.58 36.09
C ASN A 48 8.15 -21.31 35.43
N PRO A 49 8.97 -20.25 35.29
CA PRO A 49 8.56 -18.99 34.67
C PRO A 49 8.16 -19.11 33.19
N GLY A 50 8.48 -20.22 32.51
CA GLY A 50 8.07 -20.48 31.13
C GLY A 50 6.60 -20.90 30.99
N LEU A 51 5.95 -21.31 32.08
CA LEU A 51 4.55 -21.73 32.06
C LEU A 51 3.60 -20.53 31.94
N ASP A 52 2.82 -20.48 30.87
CA ASP A 52 1.81 -19.42 30.68
C ASP A 52 0.70 -19.53 31.74
N LYS A 53 0.65 -18.54 32.65
CA LYS A 53 -0.32 -18.48 33.75
C LYS A 53 -1.78 -18.55 33.26
N TYR A 54 -2.06 -17.99 32.10
CA TYR A 54 -3.40 -17.92 31.52
C TYR A 54 -3.81 -19.27 30.87
N ALA A 55 -2.87 -19.97 30.24
CA ALA A 55 -3.08 -21.33 29.76
C ALA A 55 -3.38 -22.28 30.92
N MET A 56 -2.65 -22.15 32.04
CA MET A 56 -2.93 -22.91 33.27
C MET A 56 -4.32 -22.60 33.83
N PHE A 57 -4.70 -21.32 33.89
CA PHE A 57 -6.03 -20.91 34.34
C PHE A 57 -7.18 -21.44 33.49
N LYS A 58 -7.07 -21.33 32.16
CA LYS A 58 -8.08 -21.90 31.24
C LYS A 58 -8.14 -23.42 31.35
N ALA A 59 -7.02 -24.11 31.58
CA ALA A 59 -7.00 -25.55 31.80
C ALA A 59 -7.76 -25.96 33.08
N LEU A 60 -7.84 -25.05 34.06
CA LEU A 60 -8.57 -25.21 35.32
C LEU A 60 -10.05 -24.78 35.24
N GLY A 61 -10.56 -24.44 34.05
CA GLY A 61 -11.98 -24.13 33.84
C GLY A 61 -12.39 -22.70 34.20
N GLY A 62 -11.42 -21.82 34.47
CA GLY A 62 -11.69 -20.43 34.79
C GLY A 62 -12.20 -19.62 33.59
N THR A 63 -13.18 -18.75 33.83
CA THR A 63 -13.87 -17.95 32.80
C THR A 63 -13.55 -16.46 32.84
N GLU A 64 -12.98 -15.95 33.94
CA GLU A 64 -12.64 -14.52 34.13
C GLU A 64 -11.13 -14.28 33.99
N ALA A 65 -10.71 -13.09 33.53
CA ALA A 65 -9.28 -12.79 33.42
C ALA A 65 -8.59 -12.81 34.81
N PRO A 66 -7.29 -13.19 34.90
CA PRO A 66 -6.56 -13.18 36.16
C PRO A 66 -6.72 -11.90 36.98
N PRO A 67 -6.77 -11.97 38.32
CA PRO A 67 -6.57 -10.82 39.14
C PRO A 67 -5.13 -10.31 38.91
N ILE A 68 -5.01 -9.00 38.72
CA ILE A 68 -3.72 -8.35 38.51
C ILE A 68 -3.11 -8.05 39.87
N ALA A 69 -1.86 -8.46 40.10
CA ALA A 69 -1.14 -8.17 41.33
C ALA A 69 -1.02 -6.65 41.56
N GLU A 70 -1.12 -6.21 42.82
CA GLU A 70 -1.07 -4.78 43.15
C GLU A 70 0.28 -4.14 42.75
N ASP A 71 1.35 -4.92 42.77
CA ASP A 71 2.72 -4.57 42.39
C ASP A 71 3.09 -4.95 40.95
N ALA A 72 2.11 -5.31 40.11
CA ALA A 72 2.35 -5.66 38.70
C ALA A 72 3.11 -4.55 37.95
N THR A 73 4.17 -4.94 37.26
CA THR A 73 4.98 -4.05 36.42
C THR A 73 4.25 -3.70 35.12
N HIS A 74 4.73 -2.70 34.37
CA HIS A 74 4.14 -2.39 33.06
C HIS A 74 4.19 -3.58 32.08
N TYR A 75 5.21 -4.42 32.20
CA TYR A 75 5.34 -5.64 31.42
C TYR A 75 4.27 -6.67 31.79
N ASP A 76 4.01 -6.85 33.09
CA ASP A 76 2.98 -7.78 33.57
C ASP A 76 1.59 -7.33 33.10
N LEU A 77 1.32 -6.01 33.14
CA LEU A 77 0.08 -5.43 32.66
C LEU A 77 -0.10 -5.62 31.14
N ALA A 78 0.96 -5.40 30.35
CA ALA A 78 0.93 -5.61 28.91
C ALA A 78 0.69 -7.09 28.56
N SER A 79 1.41 -8.00 29.23
CA SER A 79 1.26 -9.45 29.06
C SER A 79 -0.13 -9.93 29.46
N HIS A 80 -0.66 -9.40 30.57
CA HIS A 80 -2.01 -9.68 31.04
C HIS A 80 -3.06 -9.26 29.99
N TYR A 81 -2.94 -8.04 29.45
CA TYR A 81 -3.83 -7.55 28.39
C TYR A 81 -3.80 -8.43 27.14
N ILE A 82 -2.62 -8.84 26.68
CA ILE A 82 -2.49 -9.70 25.49
C ILE A 82 -3.18 -11.05 25.73
N ASN A 83 -2.98 -11.63 26.91
CA ASN A 83 -3.53 -12.94 27.23
C ASN A 83 -5.04 -12.90 27.48
N SER A 84 -5.60 -11.77 27.94
CA SER A 84 -7.05 -11.63 28.13
C SER A 84 -7.85 -11.57 26.82
N LEU A 85 -7.23 -11.18 25.71
CA LEU A 85 -7.88 -11.07 24.40
C LEU A 85 -8.17 -12.42 23.71
N GLY A 86 -7.65 -13.53 24.22
CA GLY A 86 -7.88 -14.86 23.66
C GLY A 86 -7.04 -15.18 22.41
N LYS A 87 -7.49 -16.17 21.62
CA LYS A 87 -6.84 -16.58 20.37
C LYS A 87 -7.74 -16.30 19.17
N PRO A 88 -7.19 -15.89 18.00
CA PRO A 88 -5.78 -15.57 17.76
C PRO A 88 -5.27 -14.41 18.62
N LYS A 89 -3.97 -14.38 18.89
CA LYS A 89 -3.37 -13.29 19.67
C LYS A 89 -3.35 -11.99 18.85
N PRO A 90 -3.40 -10.81 19.48
CA PRO A 90 -3.21 -9.54 18.78
C PRO A 90 -1.86 -9.47 18.06
N VAL A 91 -1.80 -8.68 17.00
CA VAL A 91 -0.58 -8.45 16.20
C VAL A 91 -0.34 -6.95 16.07
N ALA A 92 0.90 -6.51 16.21
CA ALA A 92 1.27 -5.12 16.06
C ALA A 92 2.09 -4.89 14.78
N ASP A 93 1.70 -3.87 14.02
CA ASP A 93 2.39 -3.43 12.80
C ASP A 93 2.01 -1.98 12.45
N GLU A 94 2.91 -1.25 11.79
CA GLU A 94 2.70 0.13 11.32
C GLU A 94 2.17 1.09 12.41
N ASN A 95 2.68 1.00 13.65
CA ASN A 95 2.25 1.81 14.80
C ASN A 95 0.78 1.59 15.23
N HIS A 96 0.22 0.44 14.86
CA HIS A 96 -1.11 -0.01 15.25
C HIS A 96 -1.05 -1.40 15.88
N ILE A 97 -2.03 -1.68 16.74
CA ILE A 97 -2.31 -3.04 17.22
C ILE A 97 -3.58 -3.51 16.53
N TRP A 98 -3.54 -4.73 16.02
CA TRP A 98 -4.60 -5.36 15.26
C TRP A 98 -5.18 -6.47 16.10
N LEU A 99 -6.49 -6.41 16.33
CA LEU A 99 -7.24 -7.41 17.09
C LEU A 99 -8.04 -8.27 16.11
N PRO A 100 -8.05 -9.61 16.26
CA PRO A 100 -8.91 -10.45 15.46
C PRO A 100 -10.37 -10.21 15.86
N ASP A 101 -11.23 -10.09 14.87
CA ASP A 101 -12.67 -10.05 15.05
C ASP A 101 -13.28 -11.34 14.51
N THR A 102 -13.61 -12.25 15.43
CA THR A 102 -14.18 -13.56 15.08
C THR A 102 -15.59 -13.47 14.49
N SER A 103 -16.29 -12.34 14.66
CA SER A 103 -17.63 -12.14 14.08
C SER A 103 -17.57 -11.81 12.58
N THR A 104 -16.50 -11.14 12.15
CA THR A 104 -16.32 -10.74 10.75
C THR A 104 -15.20 -11.51 10.04
N GLY A 105 -14.34 -12.21 10.79
CA GLY A 105 -13.13 -12.85 10.28
C GLY A 105 -12.00 -11.89 9.92
N LEU A 106 -12.15 -10.59 10.18
CA LEU A 106 -11.17 -9.54 9.86
C LEU A 106 -10.30 -9.16 11.06
N TRP A 107 -9.19 -8.48 10.78
CA TRP A 107 -8.35 -7.83 11.79
C TRP A 107 -8.72 -6.35 11.91
N LYS A 108 -9.16 -5.95 13.11
CA LYS A 108 -9.56 -4.58 13.42
C LYS A 108 -8.40 -3.77 13.97
N CYS A 109 -8.17 -2.62 13.36
CA CYS A 109 -7.16 -1.68 13.80
C CYS A 109 -7.52 -1.06 15.17
N ARG A 110 -6.52 -0.93 16.02
CA ARG A 110 -6.50 -0.12 17.26
C ARG A 110 -5.26 0.76 17.24
N THR A 111 -5.47 2.04 17.51
CA THR A 111 -4.36 2.98 17.69
C THR A 111 -3.75 2.81 19.07
N LEU A 112 -2.47 3.18 19.23
CA LEU A 112 -1.86 3.24 20.56
C LEU A 112 -2.60 4.20 21.50
N ALA A 113 -3.18 5.28 20.98
CA ALA A 113 -3.98 6.21 21.78
C ALA A 113 -5.26 5.56 22.32
N SER A 114 -5.97 4.78 21.49
CA SER A 114 -7.14 4.02 21.96
C SER A 114 -6.77 2.96 23.00
N LEU A 115 -5.64 2.28 22.81
CA LEU A 115 -5.15 1.30 23.78
C LEU A 115 -4.76 1.97 25.11
N GLN A 116 -4.12 3.14 25.06
CA GLN A 116 -3.80 3.92 26.27
C GLN A 116 -5.05 4.27 27.08
N ALA A 117 -6.13 4.68 26.40
CA ALA A 117 -7.39 4.97 27.06
C ALA A 117 -8.00 3.71 27.69
N GLU A 118 -7.98 2.59 26.98
CA GLU A 118 -8.47 1.30 27.47
C GLU A 118 -7.68 0.82 28.70
N ILE A 119 -6.35 0.90 28.65
CA ILE A 119 -5.48 0.56 29.80
C ILE A 119 -5.82 1.44 30.99
N GLY A 120 -5.94 2.76 30.79
CA GLY A 120 -6.26 3.69 31.87
C GLY A 120 -7.64 3.47 32.50
N SER A 121 -8.59 2.90 31.76
CA SER A 121 -9.92 2.54 32.28
C SER A 121 -9.95 1.18 32.99
N ASN A 122 -9.16 0.21 32.53
CA ASN A 122 -9.26 -1.18 32.98
C ASN A 122 -8.16 -1.60 33.96
N TYR A 123 -7.04 -0.88 34.01
CA TYR A 123 -5.86 -1.24 34.79
C TYR A 123 -5.46 -0.10 35.72
N THR A 124 -5.85 -0.21 37.00
CA THR A 124 -5.42 0.71 38.06
C THR A 124 -4.70 -0.07 39.16
N VAL A 125 -3.36 -0.03 39.13
CA VAL A 125 -2.48 -0.70 40.12
C VAL A 125 -1.39 0.24 40.61
N LYS A 126 -0.54 -0.17 41.56
CA LYS A 126 0.47 0.70 42.18
C LYS A 126 1.36 1.43 41.17
N TYR A 127 1.80 0.73 40.12
CA TYR A 127 2.71 1.25 39.09
C TYR A 127 2.00 1.77 37.82
N CYS A 128 0.67 1.83 37.80
CA CYS A 128 -0.11 2.28 36.65
C CYS A 128 -1.24 3.20 37.08
N LYS A 129 -0.96 4.51 37.15
CA LYS A 129 -1.91 5.54 37.64
C LYS A 129 -1.89 6.84 36.84
N ARG A 130 -0.90 7.02 35.95
CA ARG A 130 -0.67 8.28 35.23
C ARG A 130 -0.55 8.01 33.74
N LEU A 131 -0.73 9.05 32.94
CA LEU A 131 -0.66 8.98 31.48
C LEU A 131 0.68 8.41 30.96
N SER A 132 1.80 8.67 31.64
CA SER A 132 3.10 8.07 31.31
C SER A 132 3.07 6.54 31.40
N ASP A 133 2.35 6.01 32.38
CA ASP A 133 2.28 4.58 32.66
C ASP A 133 1.41 3.90 31.61
N TYR A 134 0.24 4.47 31.31
CA TYR A 134 -0.65 3.97 30.25
C TYR A 134 0.05 3.94 28.89
N ARG A 135 0.88 4.95 28.60
CA ARG A 135 1.73 4.99 27.40
C ARG A 135 2.78 3.88 27.41
N ALA A 136 3.45 3.67 28.53
CA ALA A 136 4.46 2.62 28.65
C ALA A 136 3.86 1.23 28.47
N VAL A 137 2.72 0.94 29.12
CA VAL A 137 2.02 -0.34 28.96
C VAL A 137 1.54 -0.52 27.51
N ALA A 138 0.94 0.50 26.89
CA ALA A 138 0.50 0.41 25.49
C ALA A 138 1.67 0.17 24.52
N GLN A 139 2.83 0.78 24.77
CA GLN A 139 4.03 0.56 23.99
C GLN A 139 4.57 -0.86 24.17
N LEU A 140 4.65 -1.35 25.41
CA LEU A 140 5.07 -2.72 25.67
C LEU A 140 4.12 -3.74 25.04
N THR A 141 2.81 -3.49 25.06
CA THR A 141 1.83 -4.33 24.36
C THR A 141 2.09 -4.35 22.86
N TYR A 142 2.43 -3.21 22.26
CA TYR A 142 2.81 -3.15 20.84
C TYR A 142 4.08 -3.97 20.60
N ASP A 143 5.13 -3.74 21.38
CA ASP A 143 6.44 -4.38 21.21
C ASP A 143 6.35 -5.91 21.37
N LEU A 144 5.55 -6.39 22.32
CA LEU A 144 5.30 -7.81 22.57
C LEU A 144 4.50 -8.52 21.46
N CYS A 145 3.69 -7.75 20.72
CA CYS A 145 2.88 -8.27 19.62
C CYS A 145 3.47 -7.98 18.24
N TYR A 146 4.64 -7.35 18.17
CA TYR A 146 5.19 -6.83 16.92
C TYR A 146 5.59 -7.96 15.97
N ASP A 147 4.88 -8.03 14.84
CA ASP A 147 5.18 -8.95 13.74
C ASP A 147 4.94 -8.24 12.40
N PRO A 148 6.00 -7.66 11.80
CA PRO A 148 5.88 -6.93 10.54
C PRO A 148 5.68 -7.84 9.31
N LEU A 149 5.80 -9.16 9.47
CA LEU A 149 5.62 -10.12 8.38
C LEU A 149 4.20 -10.69 8.36
N PHE A 150 3.47 -10.61 9.47
CA PHE A 150 2.15 -11.18 9.63
C PHE A 150 1.19 -10.80 8.51
N PHE A 151 0.99 -9.51 8.24
CA PHE A 151 0.07 -9.06 7.18
C PHE A 151 0.68 -9.13 5.78
N THR A 152 2.00 -8.96 5.67
CA THR A 152 2.70 -9.01 4.38
C THR A 152 2.67 -10.40 3.75
N ALA A 153 2.73 -11.45 4.58
CA ALA A 153 2.66 -12.84 4.16
C ALA A 153 1.21 -13.37 4.06
N ALA A 154 0.19 -12.52 4.21
CA ALA A 154 -1.21 -12.93 4.09
C ALA A 154 -1.52 -13.47 2.68
N PRO A 155 -2.43 -14.46 2.57
CA PRO A 155 -2.95 -14.89 1.27
C PRO A 155 -3.50 -13.72 0.47
N ILE A 156 -3.26 -13.74 -0.84
CA ILE A 156 -3.80 -12.76 -1.78
C ILE A 156 -5.24 -13.12 -2.09
N GLY A 157 -6.13 -12.15 -2.05
CA GLY A 157 -7.53 -12.34 -2.39
C GLY A 157 -8.40 -11.17 -1.98
N LEU A 158 -9.71 -11.39 -2.06
CA LEU A 158 -10.72 -10.40 -1.71
C LEU A 158 -11.59 -10.94 -0.58
N ALA A 159 -11.57 -10.25 0.56
CA ALA A 159 -12.52 -10.52 1.62
C ALA A 159 -13.84 -9.78 1.34
N VAL A 160 -14.94 -10.48 1.58
CA VAL A 160 -16.29 -9.94 1.65
C VAL A 160 -16.95 -10.51 2.90
N ASP A 161 -18.16 -10.07 3.24
CA ASP A 161 -18.86 -10.56 4.43
C ASP A 161 -18.99 -12.10 4.42
N GLY A 162 -18.34 -12.74 5.40
CA GLY A 162 -18.29 -14.19 5.62
C GLY A 162 -17.39 -15.01 4.67
N GLU A 163 -16.83 -14.42 3.61
CA GLU A 163 -16.13 -15.17 2.56
C GLU A 163 -14.82 -14.50 2.12
N PHE A 164 -13.87 -15.33 1.69
CA PHE A 164 -12.62 -14.90 1.11
C PHE A 164 -12.42 -15.58 -0.24
N TYR A 165 -12.34 -14.76 -1.28
CA TYR A 165 -12.02 -15.19 -2.64
C TYR A 165 -10.50 -15.18 -2.79
N GLN A 166 -9.89 -16.30 -2.42
CA GLN A 166 -8.45 -16.49 -2.48
C GLN A 166 -8.00 -16.62 -3.92
N VAL A 167 -6.97 -15.86 -4.29
CA VAL A 167 -6.38 -15.87 -5.62
C VAL A 167 -5.05 -16.62 -5.57
N LYS A 168 -4.92 -17.70 -6.34
CA LYS A 168 -3.71 -18.51 -6.41
C LYS A 168 -3.59 -19.16 -7.80
N ASP A 169 -2.44 -18.99 -8.47
CA ASP A 169 -2.10 -19.71 -9.72
C ASP A 169 -3.21 -19.67 -10.80
N GLN A 170 -3.77 -18.49 -11.09
CA GLN A 170 -4.93 -18.25 -11.97
C GLN A 170 -6.27 -18.82 -11.51
N GLN A 171 -6.34 -19.42 -10.32
CA GLN A 171 -7.56 -19.94 -9.72
C GLN A 171 -8.08 -18.99 -8.65
N ILE A 172 -9.41 -19.01 -8.49
CA ILE A 172 -10.13 -18.24 -7.48
C ILE A 172 -10.94 -19.23 -6.66
N ASP A 173 -10.48 -19.49 -5.45
CA ASP A 173 -11.16 -20.38 -4.50
C ASP A 173 -11.93 -19.52 -3.48
N CYS A 174 -13.21 -19.85 -3.28
CA CYS A 174 -13.99 -19.24 -2.21
C CYS A 174 -13.88 -20.09 -0.95
N VAL A 175 -13.35 -19.50 0.12
CA VAL A 175 -13.23 -20.14 1.44
C VAL A 175 -13.91 -19.27 2.50
N PRO A 176 -14.33 -19.84 3.64
CA PRO A 176 -14.86 -19.04 4.75
C PRO A 176 -13.84 -17.99 5.22
N LEU A 177 -14.27 -16.76 5.41
CA LEU A 177 -13.41 -15.70 5.95
C LEU A 177 -13.15 -15.97 7.44
N THR A 178 -11.88 -16.10 7.78
CA THR A 178 -11.42 -16.38 9.15
C THR A 178 -10.20 -15.51 9.48
N PRO A 179 -9.96 -15.19 10.76
CA PRO A 179 -8.80 -14.41 11.16
C PRO A 179 -7.45 -15.00 10.71
N GLU A 180 -7.36 -16.31 10.49
CA GLU A 180 -6.17 -17.01 9.99
C GLU A 180 -5.76 -16.57 8.58
N LEU A 181 -6.71 -16.02 7.81
CA LEU A 181 -6.46 -15.44 6.49
C LEU A 181 -5.85 -14.03 6.56
N ARG A 182 -5.76 -13.42 7.76
CA ARG A 182 -5.01 -12.18 8.02
C ARG A 182 -5.45 -10.97 7.20
N GLN A 183 -6.75 -10.90 6.90
CA GLN A 183 -7.32 -9.82 6.11
C GLN A 183 -7.67 -8.61 7.01
N ARG A 184 -7.30 -7.40 6.55
CA ARG A 184 -7.56 -6.11 7.24
C ARG A 184 -8.66 -5.28 6.57
N PHE A 185 -9.19 -5.77 5.46
CA PHE A 185 -10.05 -5.03 4.54
C PHE A 185 -11.01 -6.02 3.90
N ALA A 186 -12.28 -5.64 3.83
CA ALA A 186 -13.29 -6.30 3.05
C ALA A 186 -14.04 -5.28 2.18
N VAL A 187 -14.56 -5.73 1.04
CA VAL A 187 -15.52 -4.95 0.26
C VAL A 187 -16.95 -5.36 0.58
N ASN A 188 -17.88 -4.43 0.39
CA ASN A 188 -19.30 -4.64 0.68
C ASN A 188 -20.08 -5.27 -0.48
N VAL A 189 -19.38 -5.62 -1.58
CA VAL A 189 -19.99 -6.17 -2.80
C VAL A 189 -19.48 -7.58 -3.00
N ARG A 190 -20.39 -8.55 -2.95
CA ARG A 190 -20.07 -9.96 -3.19
C ARG A 190 -19.87 -10.22 -4.69
N PRO A 191 -18.81 -10.91 -5.11
CA PRO A 191 -18.62 -11.30 -6.51
C PRO A 191 -19.74 -12.23 -6.99
N GLU A 192 -20.26 -11.96 -8.18
CA GLU A 192 -21.25 -12.80 -8.86
C GLU A 192 -20.77 -13.12 -10.28
N LYS A 193 -20.88 -14.40 -10.68
CA LYS A 193 -20.60 -14.78 -12.06
C LYS A 193 -21.65 -14.15 -12.97
N GLY A 194 -21.22 -13.28 -13.88
CA GLY A 194 -22.12 -12.61 -14.80
C GLY A 194 -21.35 -11.75 -15.79
N ASN A 195 -22.06 -11.25 -16.80
CA ASN A 195 -21.51 -10.36 -17.81
C ASN A 195 -21.98 -8.92 -17.54
N PRO A 196 -21.12 -8.03 -17.00
CA PRO A 196 -21.51 -6.64 -16.73
C PRO A 196 -21.60 -5.89 -18.06
N THR A 197 -22.77 -5.94 -18.68
CA THR A 197 -22.98 -5.63 -20.09
C THR A 197 -22.88 -4.13 -20.36
N LEU A 198 -23.42 -3.29 -19.48
CA LEU A 198 -23.31 -1.83 -19.59
C LEU A 198 -21.86 -1.39 -19.38
N PHE A 199 -21.19 -1.97 -18.38
CA PHE A 199 -19.79 -1.67 -18.10
C PHE A 199 -18.88 -2.07 -19.26
N LEU A 200 -19.03 -3.29 -19.80
CA LEU A 200 -18.20 -3.74 -20.93
C LEU A 200 -18.48 -2.92 -22.19
N ALA A 201 -19.74 -2.61 -22.50
CA ALA A 201 -20.07 -1.72 -23.62
C ALA A 201 -19.47 -0.31 -23.45
N PHE A 202 -19.46 0.20 -22.22
CA PHE A 202 -18.79 1.45 -21.89
C PHE A 202 -17.27 1.36 -22.12
N LEU A 203 -16.61 0.27 -21.70
CA LEU A 203 -15.18 0.08 -21.94
C LEU A 203 -14.86 -0.09 -23.43
N GLU A 204 -15.65 -0.86 -24.17
CA GLU A 204 -15.49 -1.09 -25.60
C GLU A 204 -15.61 0.20 -26.40
N SER A 205 -16.59 1.05 -26.08
CA SER A 205 -16.73 2.37 -26.71
C SER A 205 -15.61 3.34 -26.31
N THR A 206 -15.19 3.32 -25.05
CA THR A 206 -14.13 4.18 -24.53
C THR A 206 -12.77 3.87 -25.15
N PHE A 207 -12.44 2.59 -25.28
CA PHE A 207 -11.16 2.11 -25.81
C PHE A 207 -11.20 1.69 -27.28
N ALA A 208 -12.29 2.02 -27.99
CA ALA A 208 -12.44 1.76 -29.42
C ALA A 208 -11.20 2.21 -30.19
N HIS A 209 -10.65 1.32 -31.01
CA HIS A 209 -9.42 1.57 -31.76
C HIS A 209 -9.44 0.85 -33.11
N VAL A 210 -8.72 1.38 -34.10
CA VAL A 210 -8.65 0.81 -35.46
C VAL A 210 -8.10 -0.62 -35.47
N ASN A 211 -7.21 -0.92 -34.52
CA ASN A 211 -6.73 -2.27 -34.23
C ASN A 211 -7.40 -2.78 -32.96
N ARG A 212 -8.24 -3.81 -33.09
CA ARG A 212 -8.98 -4.43 -31.99
C ARG A 212 -8.07 -5.03 -30.91
N ASP A 213 -6.90 -5.56 -31.27
CA ASP A 213 -5.97 -6.12 -30.29
C ASP A 213 -5.49 -5.05 -29.30
N VAL A 214 -5.34 -3.80 -29.75
CA VAL A 214 -4.94 -2.68 -28.89
C VAL A 214 -6.07 -2.32 -27.91
N GLN A 215 -7.32 -2.33 -28.37
CA GLN A 215 -8.49 -2.15 -27.53
C GLN A 215 -8.57 -3.25 -26.44
N ASP A 216 -8.48 -4.51 -26.85
CA ASP A 216 -8.58 -5.66 -25.96
C ASP A 216 -7.43 -5.68 -24.93
N GLN A 217 -6.23 -5.25 -25.31
CA GLN A 217 -5.10 -5.06 -24.39
C GLN A 217 -5.36 -3.97 -23.34
N GLN A 218 -5.99 -2.85 -23.70
CA GLN A 218 -6.35 -1.81 -22.72
C GLN A 218 -7.43 -2.29 -21.74
N ILE A 219 -8.45 -3.00 -22.24
CA ILE A 219 -9.49 -3.60 -21.39
C ILE A 219 -8.88 -4.63 -20.44
N LYS A 220 -7.99 -5.49 -20.94
CA LYS A 220 -7.28 -6.48 -20.12
C LYS A 220 -6.41 -5.80 -19.05
N LEU A 221 -5.65 -4.77 -19.40
CA LEU A 221 -4.83 -4.01 -18.46
C LEU A 221 -5.70 -3.34 -17.38
N LEU A 222 -6.84 -2.77 -17.76
CA LEU A 222 -7.79 -2.20 -16.81
C LEU A 222 -8.36 -3.27 -15.87
N GLN A 223 -8.72 -4.45 -16.38
CA GLN A 223 -9.21 -5.57 -15.57
C GLN A 223 -8.19 -5.96 -14.50
N GLU A 224 -6.92 -6.04 -14.89
CA GLU A 224 -5.80 -6.35 -14.00
C GLU A 224 -5.57 -5.24 -12.97
N VAL A 225 -5.64 -3.97 -13.38
CA VAL A 225 -5.55 -2.82 -12.47
C VAL A 225 -6.65 -2.87 -11.42
N VAL A 226 -7.91 -3.03 -11.82
CA VAL A 226 -9.04 -3.07 -10.88
C VAL A 226 -8.92 -4.28 -9.96
N GLY A 227 -8.54 -5.45 -10.49
CA GLY A 227 -8.28 -6.65 -9.70
C GLY A 227 -7.17 -6.45 -8.65
N ALA A 228 -6.06 -5.86 -9.06
CA ALA A 228 -4.92 -5.57 -8.18
C ALA A 228 -5.26 -4.54 -7.10
N VAL A 229 -6.13 -3.58 -7.40
CA VAL A 229 -6.67 -2.62 -6.43
C VAL A 229 -7.53 -3.35 -5.40
N LEU A 230 -8.49 -4.19 -5.82
CA LEU A 230 -9.39 -4.90 -4.91
C LEU A 230 -8.65 -5.86 -3.98
N CYS A 231 -7.70 -6.64 -4.53
CA CYS A 231 -6.89 -7.58 -3.77
C CYS A 231 -5.74 -6.90 -2.99
N GLY A 232 -5.53 -5.59 -3.16
CA GLY A 232 -4.50 -4.85 -2.45
C GLY A 232 -3.08 -5.27 -2.78
N ILE A 233 -2.81 -5.61 -4.04
CA ILE A 233 -1.51 -6.09 -4.50
C ILE A 233 -0.80 -5.13 -5.46
N ALA A 234 -1.45 -4.06 -5.93
CA ALA A 234 -0.87 -3.12 -6.89
C ALA A 234 0.51 -2.56 -6.44
N TYR A 235 0.65 -2.20 -5.16
CA TYR A 235 1.90 -1.67 -4.61
C TYR A 235 3.08 -2.65 -4.69
N LYS A 236 2.81 -3.97 -4.72
CA LYS A 236 3.85 -5.01 -4.81
C LYS A 236 4.64 -4.92 -6.11
N PHE A 237 4.03 -4.38 -7.16
CA PHE A 237 4.58 -4.23 -8.51
C PHE A 237 5.14 -2.82 -8.79
N GLU A 238 5.15 -1.92 -7.80
CA GLU A 238 5.63 -0.53 -7.95
C GLU A 238 4.93 0.25 -9.07
N VAL A 239 3.62 0.02 -9.29
CA VAL A 239 2.87 0.67 -10.38
C VAL A 239 1.96 1.81 -9.92
N VAL A 240 1.76 2.76 -10.82
CA VAL A 240 0.88 3.92 -10.78
C VAL A 240 0.14 3.98 -12.09
N VAL A 241 -1.17 4.20 -12.02
CA VAL A 241 -2.03 4.24 -13.19
C VAL A 241 -2.34 5.68 -13.56
N LEU A 242 -2.10 6.05 -14.82
CA LEU A 242 -2.47 7.33 -15.38
C LEU A 242 -3.58 7.12 -16.42
N LEU A 243 -4.76 7.68 -16.14
CA LEU A 243 -5.84 7.82 -17.11
C LEU A 243 -5.61 9.13 -17.86
N ILE A 244 -5.38 9.06 -19.16
CA ILE A 244 -5.06 10.23 -19.99
C ILE A 244 -5.97 10.32 -21.21
N GLY A 245 -6.41 11.53 -21.54
CA GLY A 245 -7.20 11.81 -22.74
C GLY A 245 -8.00 13.10 -22.59
N PRO A 246 -8.71 13.58 -23.62
CA PRO A 246 -9.53 14.80 -23.53
C PRO A 246 -10.69 14.69 -22.52
N GLY A 247 -11.24 15.84 -22.14
CA GLY A 247 -12.48 15.92 -21.38
C GLY A 247 -13.65 15.25 -22.12
N GLY A 248 -14.55 14.60 -21.38
CA GLY A 248 -15.71 13.91 -21.97
C GLY A 248 -15.45 12.50 -22.51
N ALA A 249 -14.24 11.96 -22.35
CA ALA A 249 -13.88 10.61 -22.80
C ALA A 249 -14.22 9.48 -21.80
N GLY A 250 -14.96 9.75 -20.72
CA GLY A 250 -15.39 8.70 -19.77
C GLY A 250 -14.44 8.44 -18.58
N LYS A 251 -13.31 9.13 -18.47
CA LYS A 251 -12.35 8.97 -17.35
C LYS A 251 -13.02 9.09 -15.97
N SER A 252 -13.81 10.15 -15.76
CA SER A 252 -14.52 10.37 -14.48
C SER A 252 -15.61 9.34 -14.22
N THR A 253 -16.28 8.85 -15.27
CA THR A 253 -17.27 7.76 -15.18
C THR A 253 -16.62 6.49 -14.65
N LEU A 254 -15.49 6.09 -15.26
CA LEU A 254 -14.74 4.92 -14.80
C LEU A 254 -14.25 5.07 -13.35
N LEU A 255 -13.67 6.23 -13.00
CA LEU A 255 -13.17 6.46 -11.66
C LEU A 255 -14.25 6.35 -10.58
N ARG A 256 -15.48 6.83 -10.84
CA ARG A 256 -16.60 6.68 -9.91
C ARG A 256 -17.04 5.23 -9.75
N ILE A 257 -17.04 4.45 -10.83
CA ILE A 257 -17.37 3.02 -10.78
C ILE A 257 -16.31 2.28 -9.94
N ILE A 258 -15.03 2.54 -10.16
CA ILE A 258 -13.94 1.92 -9.38
C ILE A 258 -14.00 2.34 -7.91
N GLU A 259 -14.25 3.62 -7.62
CA GLU A 259 -14.41 4.14 -6.26
C GLU A 259 -15.57 3.46 -5.53
N ALA A 260 -16.68 3.16 -6.21
CA ALA A 260 -17.83 2.49 -5.62
C ALA A 260 -17.55 1.03 -5.19
N LEU A 261 -16.49 0.40 -5.70
CA LEU A 261 -16.09 -0.95 -5.30
C LEU A 261 -15.39 -0.99 -3.92
N ILE A 262 -14.90 0.16 -3.43
CA ILE A 262 -14.05 0.24 -2.24
C ILE A 262 -14.77 1.05 -1.15
N PRO A 263 -14.82 0.58 0.10
CA PRO A 263 -15.34 1.39 1.20
C PRO A 263 -14.55 2.70 1.35
N ARG A 264 -15.27 3.81 1.56
CA ARG A 264 -14.73 5.19 1.50
C ARG A 264 -13.55 5.41 2.45
N GLU A 265 -13.55 4.76 3.59
CA GLU A 265 -12.48 4.84 4.59
C GLU A 265 -11.12 4.32 4.09
N TYR A 266 -11.10 3.50 3.04
CA TYR A 266 -9.89 2.99 2.41
C TYR A 266 -9.50 3.75 1.14
N VAL A 267 -10.24 4.79 0.77
CA VAL A 267 -9.95 5.67 -0.35
C VAL A 267 -9.38 6.99 0.17
N CYS A 268 -8.43 7.56 -0.57
CA CYS A 268 -7.92 8.91 -0.36
C CYS A 268 -7.67 9.62 -1.70
N ALA A 269 -7.42 10.92 -1.65
CA ALA A 269 -7.18 11.75 -2.85
C ALA A 269 -5.97 12.67 -2.63
N ILE A 270 -4.81 12.07 -2.37
CA ILE A 270 -3.56 12.77 -2.11
C ILE A 270 -2.74 12.86 -3.39
N SER A 271 -2.67 14.07 -3.93
CA SER A 271 -1.88 14.37 -5.13
C SER A 271 -0.37 14.07 -4.95
N PRO A 272 0.33 13.54 -5.97
CA PRO A 272 1.77 13.30 -5.89
C PRO A 272 2.60 14.56 -5.63
N PHE A 273 2.08 15.74 -5.99
CA PHE A 273 2.72 17.04 -5.67
C PHE A 273 2.74 17.35 -4.17
N ALA A 274 1.89 16.69 -3.37
CA ALA A 274 1.79 16.89 -1.93
C ALA A 274 2.57 15.84 -1.11
N TRP A 275 3.15 14.82 -1.75
CA TRP A 275 3.83 13.72 -1.05
C TRP A 275 5.11 14.14 -0.32
N GLY A 276 5.67 15.32 -0.62
CA GLY A 276 6.76 15.90 0.17
C GLY A 276 6.34 16.39 1.55
N ASN A 277 5.04 16.65 1.76
CA ASN A 277 4.50 17.12 3.02
C ASN A 277 4.05 15.93 3.88
N GLU A 278 4.61 15.81 5.08
CA GLU A 278 4.39 14.69 5.99
C GLU A 278 2.93 14.53 6.44
N TYR A 279 2.16 15.63 6.49
CA TYR A 279 0.74 15.61 6.87
C TYR A 279 -0.11 14.95 5.80
N TYR A 280 0.05 15.36 4.54
CA TYR A 280 -0.67 14.76 3.41
C TYR A 280 -0.18 13.33 3.14
N ARG A 281 1.13 13.09 3.27
CA ARG A 281 1.71 11.75 3.12
C ARG A 281 1.14 10.77 4.15
N ALA A 282 0.97 11.18 5.42
CA ALA A 282 0.36 10.33 6.46
C ALA A 282 -1.06 9.85 6.11
N SER A 283 -1.80 10.58 5.27
CA SER A 283 -3.14 10.17 4.83
C SER A 283 -3.14 8.96 3.88
N LEU A 284 -1.98 8.56 3.35
CA LEU A 284 -1.81 7.33 2.55
C LEU A 284 -1.74 6.06 3.41
N ALA A 285 -1.46 6.19 4.71
CA ALA A 285 -1.32 5.06 5.62
C ALA A 285 -2.63 4.26 5.69
N GLY A 286 -2.52 2.94 5.51
CA GLY A 286 -3.66 2.01 5.56
C GLY A 286 -4.71 2.19 4.45
N LYS A 287 -4.42 2.95 3.38
CA LYS A 287 -5.35 3.15 2.26
C LYS A 287 -5.19 2.05 1.22
N ARG A 288 -6.31 1.64 0.62
CA ARG A 288 -6.36 0.68 -0.49
C ARG A 288 -6.19 1.38 -1.83
N MET A 289 -6.73 2.58 -1.97
CA MET A 289 -6.70 3.35 -3.20
C MET A 289 -6.45 4.83 -2.92
N ASN A 290 -5.62 5.44 -3.76
CA ASN A 290 -5.42 6.87 -3.86
C ASN A 290 -5.88 7.34 -5.24
N LEU A 291 -7.02 8.01 -5.29
CA LEU A 291 -7.68 8.43 -6.52
C LEU A 291 -7.60 9.96 -6.62
N VAL A 292 -6.84 10.46 -7.59
CA VAL A 292 -6.68 11.89 -7.83
C VAL A 292 -7.42 12.28 -9.10
N GLY A 293 -8.53 13.00 -8.92
CA GLY A 293 -9.48 13.32 -9.98
C GLY A 293 -8.94 14.21 -11.10
N GLU A 294 -7.90 14.98 -10.86
CA GLU A 294 -7.19 15.73 -11.91
C GLU A 294 -5.77 16.11 -11.45
N LEU A 295 -4.76 15.80 -12.27
CA LEU A 295 -3.40 16.31 -12.08
C LEU A 295 -3.21 17.63 -12.85
N PRO A 296 -2.74 18.70 -12.18
CA PRO A 296 -2.35 19.93 -12.87
C PRO A 296 -1.23 19.66 -13.89
N GLY A 297 -1.40 20.17 -15.12
CA GLY A 297 -0.43 20.00 -16.19
C GLY A 297 0.81 20.88 -16.07
N ASP A 298 0.74 21.99 -15.33
CA ASP A 298 1.82 22.96 -15.15
C ASP A 298 2.80 22.60 -14.03
N LYS A 299 2.36 21.78 -13.06
CA LYS A 299 3.19 21.38 -11.93
C LYS A 299 4.06 20.17 -12.27
N GLN A 300 5.33 20.25 -11.86
CA GLN A 300 6.28 19.17 -12.04
C GLN A 300 6.14 18.11 -10.94
N ILE A 301 6.02 16.83 -11.32
CA ILE A 301 5.97 15.71 -10.36
C ILE A 301 7.29 15.67 -9.59
N PRO A 302 7.28 15.70 -8.23
CA PRO A 302 8.48 15.55 -7.42
C PRO A 302 8.99 14.11 -7.50
N ALA A 303 9.97 13.86 -8.37
CA ALA A 303 10.37 12.51 -8.74
C ALA A 303 10.88 11.68 -7.55
N ASP A 304 11.61 12.29 -6.61
CA ASP A 304 12.16 11.56 -5.47
C ASP A 304 11.04 11.08 -4.53
N GLN A 305 10.11 11.95 -4.17
CA GLN A 305 8.94 11.58 -3.35
C GLN A 305 8.04 10.60 -4.10
N PHE A 306 7.89 10.78 -5.43
CA PHE A 306 7.16 9.84 -6.26
C PHE A 306 7.77 8.44 -6.19
N LYS A 307 9.09 8.31 -6.41
CA LYS A 307 9.82 7.04 -6.36
C LYS A 307 9.78 6.39 -4.99
N GLN A 308 9.87 7.17 -3.90
CA GLN A 308 9.77 6.69 -2.52
C GLN A 308 8.38 6.13 -2.21
N VAL A 309 7.32 6.91 -2.46
CA VAL A 309 5.94 6.49 -2.13
C VAL A 309 5.51 5.28 -2.94
N THR A 310 5.93 5.19 -4.20
CA THR A 310 5.56 4.09 -5.11
C THR A 310 6.54 2.92 -5.08
N GLY A 311 7.70 3.08 -4.43
CA GLY A 311 8.84 2.16 -4.51
C GLY A 311 8.86 1.07 -3.44
N ARG A 312 7.77 0.86 -2.70
CA ARG A 312 7.70 -0.03 -1.53
C ARG A 312 8.62 0.38 -0.38
N ASP A 313 9.18 1.59 -0.41
CA ASP A 313 9.96 2.12 0.70
C ASP A 313 9.05 2.46 1.89
N ARG A 314 9.60 2.36 3.10
CA ARG A 314 8.96 2.96 4.27
C ARG A 314 9.08 4.47 4.17
N VAL A 315 7.97 5.16 4.44
CA VAL A 315 7.94 6.62 4.49
C VAL A 315 7.46 7.08 5.86
N THR A 316 7.99 8.21 6.32
CA THR A 316 7.55 8.82 7.57
C THR A 316 6.38 9.76 7.32
N GLY A 317 5.28 9.61 8.06
CA GLY A 317 4.15 10.54 8.06
C GLY A 317 3.94 11.13 9.44
N ARG A 318 3.20 12.23 9.52
CA ARG A 318 2.81 12.83 10.79
C ARG A 318 1.38 13.36 10.71
N TYR A 319 0.48 12.90 11.57
CA TYR A 319 -0.84 13.56 11.71
C TYR A 319 -0.70 14.91 12.41
N PRO A 320 -1.62 15.87 12.18
CA PRO A 320 -1.64 17.13 12.92
C PRO A 320 -1.58 16.89 14.44
N HIS A 321 -0.63 17.55 15.11
CA HIS A 321 -0.35 17.38 16.55
C HIS A 321 0.07 15.97 17.00
N GLY A 322 0.24 15.01 16.09
CA GLY A 322 0.74 13.66 16.36
C GLY A 322 2.27 13.57 16.38
N ARG A 323 2.80 12.40 16.75
CA ARG A 323 4.21 12.05 16.54
C ARG A 323 4.42 11.54 15.11
N PRO A 324 5.61 11.73 14.52
CA PRO A 324 5.98 11.03 13.29
C PRO A 324 5.87 9.51 13.49
N PHE A 325 5.45 8.81 12.43
CA PHE A 325 5.41 7.35 12.39
C PHE A 325 5.78 6.87 10.99
N ASP A 326 6.40 5.70 10.91
CA ASP A 326 6.78 5.08 9.66
C ASP A 326 5.71 4.09 9.21
N PHE A 327 5.38 4.09 7.93
CA PHE A 327 4.45 3.15 7.32
C PHE A 327 4.89 2.85 5.88
N GLN A 328 4.36 1.77 5.31
CA GLN A 328 4.56 1.47 3.89
C GLN A 328 3.30 1.88 3.11
N PRO A 329 3.39 2.76 2.11
CA PRO A 329 2.24 3.05 1.26
C PRO A 329 1.82 1.79 0.49
N THR A 330 0.60 1.32 0.73
CA THR A 330 0.03 0.12 0.08
C THR A 330 -1.11 0.45 -0.89
N ALA A 331 -1.46 1.74 -0.99
CA ALA A 331 -2.53 2.21 -1.85
C ALA A 331 -2.16 2.08 -3.33
N ALA A 332 -3.09 1.58 -4.14
CA ALA A 332 -3.00 1.72 -5.59
C ALA A 332 -3.19 3.20 -5.97
N HIS A 333 -2.29 3.77 -6.77
CA HIS A 333 -2.35 5.17 -7.18
C HIS A 333 -2.98 5.30 -8.56
N LEU A 334 -4.16 5.90 -8.65
CA LEU A 334 -4.90 6.16 -9.88
C LEU A 334 -5.02 7.66 -10.08
N PHE A 335 -4.42 8.17 -11.14
CA PHE A 335 -4.38 9.59 -11.46
C PHE A 335 -5.07 9.85 -12.78
N ASN A 336 -5.87 10.91 -12.82
CA ASN A 336 -6.50 11.39 -14.03
C ASN A 336 -5.84 12.66 -14.53
N SER A 337 -5.64 12.79 -15.84
CA SER A 337 -5.23 14.06 -16.45
C SER A 337 -5.70 14.18 -17.90
N ASN A 338 -5.86 15.42 -18.35
CA ASN A 338 -6.13 15.70 -19.76
C ASN A 338 -4.85 15.87 -20.59
N HIS A 339 -3.71 16.10 -19.92
CA HIS A 339 -2.41 16.29 -20.54
C HIS A 339 -1.38 15.43 -19.82
N PHE A 340 -0.23 15.23 -20.45
CA PHE A 340 0.87 14.57 -19.78
C PHE A 340 1.35 15.41 -18.57
N PRO A 341 1.45 14.84 -17.37
CA PRO A 341 1.98 15.57 -16.22
C PRO A 341 3.42 16.04 -16.48
N ASN A 342 3.78 17.22 -15.99
CA ASN A 342 5.13 17.72 -16.20
C ASN A 342 6.15 16.92 -15.36
N THR A 343 7.28 16.55 -15.95
CA THR A 343 8.40 15.88 -15.26
C THR A 343 9.73 16.27 -15.91
N ARG A 344 10.81 16.17 -15.13
CA ARG A 344 12.20 16.28 -15.62
C ARG A 344 13.00 15.00 -15.42
N ASP A 345 12.41 14.00 -14.77
CA ASP A 345 13.10 12.74 -14.47
C ASP A 345 13.09 11.87 -15.73
N GLN A 346 14.28 11.50 -16.21
CA GLN A 346 14.48 10.65 -17.39
C GLN A 346 14.96 9.24 -17.01
N SER A 347 15.00 8.93 -15.71
CA SER A 347 15.47 7.65 -15.18
C SER A 347 14.46 6.53 -15.41
N SER A 348 14.96 5.32 -15.65
CA SER A 348 14.11 4.12 -15.73
C SER A 348 13.27 3.93 -14.46
N GLY A 349 13.78 4.34 -13.30
CA GLY A 349 13.04 4.27 -12.03
C GLY A 349 11.74 5.06 -12.06
N PHE A 350 11.72 6.25 -12.65
CA PHE A 350 10.49 7.02 -12.78
C PHE A 350 9.52 6.37 -13.80
N TRP A 351 10.03 6.01 -14.98
CA TRP A 351 9.19 5.57 -16.10
C TRP A 351 8.58 4.18 -15.95
N ARG A 352 9.30 3.22 -15.35
CA ARG A 352 8.79 1.83 -15.19
C ARG A 352 7.57 1.70 -14.28
N ARG A 353 7.27 2.73 -13.50
CA ARG A 353 6.17 2.75 -12.53
C ARG A 353 4.84 3.10 -13.18
N TRP A 354 4.82 3.59 -14.42
CA TRP A 354 3.59 4.06 -15.05
C TRP A 354 2.89 2.96 -15.85
N LEU A 355 1.58 2.85 -15.66
CA LEU A 355 0.65 2.19 -16.55
C LEU A 355 -0.30 3.26 -17.09
N CYS A 356 -0.34 3.45 -18.41
CA CYS A 356 -1.15 4.49 -19.04
C CYS A 356 -2.38 3.88 -19.72
N LEU A 357 -3.56 4.35 -19.37
CA LEU A 357 -4.81 4.03 -20.05
C LEU A 357 -5.22 5.24 -20.91
N GLY A 358 -5.31 5.04 -22.22
CA GLY A 358 -5.64 6.05 -23.21
C GLY A 358 -7.14 6.14 -23.45
N PHE A 359 -7.71 7.30 -23.13
CA PHE A 359 -9.12 7.64 -23.33
C PHE A 359 -9.25 8.55 -24.55
N ASP A 360 -9.05 7.98 -25.72
CA ASP A 360 -8.91 8.72 -26.98
C ASP A 360 -10.26 9.11 -27.62
N ASN A 361 -11.37 8.59 -27.09
CA ASN A 361 -12.70 8.71 -27.68
C ASN A 361 -13.63 9.62 -26.83
N PRO A 362 -13.59 10.95 -26.97
CA PRO A 362 -14.52 11.85 -26.29
C PRO A 362 -15.94 11.71 -26.82
N VAL A 363 -16.91 11.59 -25.90
CA VAL A 363 -18.34 11.55 -26.25
C VAL A 363 -18.92 12.97 -26.24
N LYS A 364 -19.65 13.32 -27.32
CA LYS A 364 -20.35 14.60 -27.42
C LYS A 364 -21.43 14.71 -26.35
N GLU A 365 -21.66 15.92 -25.86
CA GLU A 365 -22.54 16.15 -24.69
C GLU A 365 -23.98 15.65 -24.90
N ASP A 366 -24.52 15.81 -26.11
CA ASP A 366 -25.85 15.35 -26.53
C ASP A 366 -25.97 13.82 -26.68
N GLN A 367 -24.83 13.13 -26.82
CA GLN A 367 -24.75 11.68 -26.95
C GLN A 367 -24.37 10.99 -25.63
N ARG A 368 -24.08 11.76 -24.58
CA ARG A 368 -23.73 11.20 -23.27
C ARG A 368 -24.97 10.60 -22.62
N GLU A 369 -24.87 9.32 -22.30
CA GLU A 369 -25.84 8.68 -21.44
C GLU A 369 -25.77 9.29 -20.04
N LYS A 370 -26.92 9.84 -19.59
CA LYS A 370 -27.03 10.43 -18.26
C LYS A 370 -27.03 9.30 -17.23
N ASP A 371 -26.31 9.52 -16.13
CA ASP A 371 -26.29 8.59 -14.99
C ASP A 371 -25.80 7.16 -15.31
N LEU A 372 -25.03 6.98 -16.40
CA LEU A 372 -24.45 5.68 -16.78
C LEU A 372 -23.64 5.03 -15.65
N ASP A 373 -22.81 5.82 -14.97
CA ASP A 373 -22.06 5.39 -13.78
C ASP A 373 -23.01 4.89 -12.68
N ARG A 374 -24.10 5.60 -12.40
CA ARG A 374 -25.08 5.19 -11.39
C ARG A 374 -25.80 3.90 -11.77
N SER A 375 -26.16 3.74 -13.04
CA SER A 375 -26.80 2.52 -13.55
C SER A 375 -25.88 1.31 -13.38
N ILE A 376 -24.61 1.44 -13.79
CA ILE A 376 -23.58 0.40 -13.61
C ILE A 376 -23.37 0.09 -12.12
N ILE A 377 -23.24 1.12 -11.29
CA ILE A 377 -23.05 0.97 -9.83
C ILE A 377 -24.24 0.26 -9.18
N GLN A 378 -25.46 0.52 -9.64
CA GLN A 378 -26.66 -0.06 -9.06
C GLN A 378 -26.86 -1.53 -9.47
N HIS A 379 -26.45 -1.90 -10.69
CA HIS A 379 -26.87 -3.16 -11.30
C HIS A 379 -25.73 -4.15 -11.59
N GLU A 380 -24.48 -3.70 -11.72
CA GLU A 380 -23.41 -4.53 -12.27
C GLU A 380 -22.19 -4.70 -11.36
N LEU A 381 -22.11 -4.04 -10.20
CA LEU A 381 -20.94 -4.16 -9.31
C LEU A 381 -20.58 -5.61 -8.95
N PRO A 382 -21.51 -6.51 -8.59
CA PRO A 382 -21.18 -7.91 -8.31
C PRO A 382 -20.43 -8.60 -9.46
N ALA A 383 -20.89 -8.38 -10.70
CA ALA A 383 -20.27 -8.92 -11.90
C ALA A 383 -18.93 -8.24 -12.23
N ILE A 384 -18.80 -6.94 -11.97
CA ILE A 384 -17.53 -6.20 -12.11
C ILE A 384 -16.49 -6.69 -11.10
N VAL A 385 -16.88 -6.98 -9.85
CA VAL A 385 -15.97 -7.55 -8.85
C VAL A 385 -15.48 -8.92 -9.32
N HIS A 386 -16.36 -9.78 -9.83
CA HIS A 386 -15.96 -11.08 -10.38
C HIS A 386 -14.99 -10.93 -11.56
N TRP A 387 -15.33 -10.06 -12.52
CA TRP A 387 -14.47 -9.70 -13.65
C TRP A 387 -13.10 -9.18 -13.18
N ALA A 388 -13.05 -8.34 -12.15
CA ALA A 388 -11.79 -7.84 -11.61
C ALA A 388 -10.96 -8.93 -10.91
N LEU A 389 -11.60 -9.88 -10.22
CA LEU A 389 -10.90 -11.02 -9.60
C LEU A 389 -10.16 -11.87 -10.63
N GLU A 390 -10.76 -12.10 -11.81
CA GLU A 390 -10.07 -12.79 -12.92
C GLU A 390 -8.83 -12.01 -13.39
N GLY A 391 -8.90 -10.67 -13.39
CA GLY A 391 -7.75 -9.81 -13.63
C GLY A 391 -6.64 -10.00 -12.59
N SER A 392 -7.01 -10.00 -11.30
CA SER A 392 -6.06 -10.24 -10.21
C SER A 392 -5.39 -11.61 -10.32
N ALA A 393 -6.15 -12.65 -10.68
CA ALA A 393 -5.64 -14.01 -10.87
C ALA A 393 -4.57 -14.09 -11.96
N ARG A 394 -4.72 -13.33 -13.05
CA ARG A 394 -3.68 -13.19 -14.07
C ARG A 394 -2.45 -12.45 -13.55
N VAL A 395 -2.64 -11.33 -12.86
CA VAL A 395 -1.54 -10.54 -12.28
C VAL A 395 -0.67 -11.37 -11.34
N VAL A 396 -1.30 -12.14 -10.45
CA VAL A 396 -0.60 -13.03 -9.51
C VAL A 396 0.18 -14.12 -10.24
N ALA A 397 -0.43 -14.74 -11.26
CA ALA A 397 0.22 -15.83 -11.98
C ALA A 397 1.38 -15.38 -12.88
N GLN A 398 1.31 -14.16 -13.44
CA GLN A 398 2.34 -13.61 -14.32
C GLN A 398 3.41 -12.79 -13.58
N ASP A 399 3.23 -12.55 -12.28
CA ASP A 399 4.07 -11.68 -11.46
C ASP A 399 4.24 -10.27 -12.07
N GLY A 400 3.13 -9.68 -12.54
CA GLY A 400 3.17 -8.37 -13.20
C GLY A 400 1.85 -7.99 -13.88
N PHE A 401 1.88 -6.97 -14.72
CA PHE A 401 0.75 -6.55 -15.55
C PHE A 401 0.98 -6.94 -17.00
N SER A 402 -0.10 -7.24 -17.70
CA SER A 402 -0.10 -7.51 -19.13
C SER A 402 0.37 -6.28 -19.89
N ARG A 403 1.16 -6.51 -20.94
CA ARG A 403 1.60 -5.45 -21.83
C ARG A 403 0.42 -4.85 -22.59
N SER A 404 0.39 -3.52 -22.70
CA SER A 404 -0.54 -2.79 -23.56
C SER A 404 0.23 -1.89 -24.51
N GLN A 405 0.06 -2.11 -25.82
CA GLN A 405 0.72 -1.31 -26.85
C GLN A 405 0.37 0.18 -26.72
N ARG A 406 -0.89 0.50 -26.38
CA ARG A 406 -1.30 1.91 -26.19
C ARG A 406 -0.65 2.52 -24.96
N SER A 407 -0.52 1.77 -23.86
CA SER A 407 0.19 2.22 -22.67
C SER A 407 1.65 2.55 -22.99
N ASP A 408 2.35 1.64 -23.68
CA ASP A 408 3.75 1.83 -24.08
C ASP A 408 3.92 3.08 -24.95
N GLN A 409 3.05 3.25 -25.95
CA GLN A 409 3.04 4.44 -26.82
C GLN A 409 2.84 5.73 -26.03
N LEU A 410 1.88 5.77 -25.11
CA LEU A 410 1.63 6.95 -24.28
C LEU A 410 2.82 7.29 -23.39
N ILE A 411 3.50 6.29 -22.83
CA ILE A 411 4.71 6.48 -22.03
C ILE A 411 5.85 7.03 -22.89
N ASP A 412 6.05 6.48 -24.09
CA ASP A 412 7.08 6.95 -25.02
C ASP A 412 6.81 8.39 -25.50
N GLU A 413 5.56 8.70 -25.87
CA GLU A 413 5.13 10.06 -26.23
C GLU A 413 5.36 11.04 -25.08
N TRP A 414 5.01 10.65 -23.85
CA TRP A 414 5.23 11.46 -22.67
C TRP A 414 6.72 11.71 -22.43
N ARG A 415 7.53 10.67 -22.52
CA ARG A 415 8.98 10.75 -22.33
C ARG A 415 9.63 11.68 -23.33
N GLN A 416 9.24 11.59 -24.61
CA GLN A 416 9.72 12.49 -25.65
C GLN A 416 9.32 13.95 -25.39
N LYS A 417 8.05 14.22 -25.06
CA LYS A 417 7.54 15.57 -24.78
C LYS A 417 8.17 16.23 -23.53
N SER A 418 8.59 15.41 -22.57
CA SER A 418 9.24 15.86 -21.34
C SER A 418 10.76 16.06 -21.47
N ASP A 419 11.38 15.62 -22.56
CA ASP A 419 12.83 15.68 -22.76
C ASP A 419 13.29 17.00 -23.39
N ALA A 420 13.56 17.98 -22.54
CA ALA A 420 14.05 19.29 -22.95
C ALA A 420 15.41 19.24 -23.69
N VAL A 421 16.25 18.23 -23.43
CA VAL A 421 17.56 18.12 -24.12
C VAL A 421 17.35 17.59 -25.52
N ALA A 422 16.51 16.57 -25.69
CA ALA A 422 16.15 16.09 -27.02
C ALA A 422 15.49 17.20 -27.83
N GLU A 423 14.55 17.95 -27.25
CA GLU A 423 13.90 19.07 -27.94
C GLU A 423 14.91 20.14 -28.38
N PHE A 424 15.82 20.55 -27.49
CA PHE A 424 16.90 21.49 -27.83
C PHE A 424 17.75 21.01 -29.01
N ILE A 425 18.08 19.72 -29.05
CA ILE A 425 18.94 19.15 -30.09
C ILE A 425 18.23 19.02 -31.45
N HIS A 426 16.91 18.84 -31.45
CA HIS A 426 16.11 18.76 -32.67
C HIS A 426 15.59 20.14 -33.13
N ASP A 427 15.80 21.19 -32.34
CA ASP A 427 15.47 22.55 -32.73
C ASP A 427 16.51 23.08 -33.73
N THR A 428 16.12 23.09 -35.00
CA THR A 428 16.94 23.52 -36.13
C THR A 428 17.26 25.01 -36.15
N GLU A 429 16.62 25.82 -35.29
CA GLU A 429 16.98 27.22 -35.09
C GLU A 429 18.03 27.39 -33.98
N ALA A 430 18.18 26.39 -33.11
CA ALA A 430 19.11 26.43 -31.99
C ALA A 430 20.44 25.73 -32.29
N VAL A 431 20.40 24.56 -32.94
CA VAL A 431 21.59 23.76 -33.21
C VAL A 431 21.52 23.03 -34.56
N THR A 432 22.67 22.57 -35.04
CA THR A 432 22.76 21.63 -36.17
C THR A 432 23.82 20.56 -35.90
N ILE A 433 23.63 19.37 -36.48
CA ILE A 433 24.60 18.27 -36.40
C ILE A 433 25.61 18.45 -37.54
N ASP A 434 26.85 18.73 -37.19
CA ASP A 434 27.96 18.95 -38.11
C ASP A 434 29.17 18.16 -37.63
N THR A 435 29.36 16.95 -38.15
CA THR A 435 30.46 16.03 -37.76
C THR A 435 31.88 16.59 -37.96
N THR A 436 32.02 17.73 -38.65
CA THR A 436 33.30 18.40 -38.86
C THR A 436 33.56 19.51 -37.84
N HIS A 437 32.58 19.81 -36.99
CA HIS A 437 32.61 20.88 -36.02
C HIS A 437 32.36 20.37 -34.60
N ASP A 438 33.20 20.79 -33.67
CA ASP A 438 33.05 20.50 -32.24
C ASP A 438 32.86 21.81 -31.48
N THR A 439 31.80 21.92 -30.68
CA THR A 439 31.54 23.14 -29.89
C THR A 439 32.08 22.98 -28.47
N PRO A 440 32.72 24.01 -27.89
CA PRO A 440 33.13 24.00 -26.49
C PRO A 440 31.97 23.60 -25.57
N ARG A 441 32.23 22.66 -24.67
CA ARG A 441 31.24 22.14 -23.72
C ARG A 441 30.49 23.29 -23.04
N THR A 442 31.23 24.24 -22.48
CA THR A 442 30.65 25.41 -21.80
C THR A 442 29.66 26.19 -22.65
N GLU A 443 29.96 26.43 -23.92
CA GLU A 443 29.09 27.18 -24.84
C GLU A 443 27.79 26.44 -25.12
N VAL A 444 27.86 25.12 -25.31
CA VAL A 444 26.66 24.28 -25.53
C VAL A 444 25.67 24.42 -24.38
N TYR A 445 26.14 24.36 -23.13
CA TYR A 445 25.24 24.51 -21.98
C TYR A 445 24.73 25.94 -21.78
N GLU A 446 25.54 26.96 -22.08
CA GLU A 446 25.05 28.35 -22.05
C GLU A 446 23.97 28.57 -23.11
N SER A 447 24.15 28.06 -24.32
CA SER A 447 23.14 28.09 -25.38
C SER A 447 21.88 27.33 -24.96
N PHE A 448 21.99 26.12 -24.40
CA PHE A 448 20.85 25.37 -23.88
C PHE A 448 20.09 26.13 -22.78
N LYS A 449 20.79 26.80 -21.86
CA LYS A 449 20.13 27.62 -20.83
C LYS A 449 19.39 28.80 -21.44
N GLN A 450 19.96 29.43 -22.45
CA GLN A 450 19.32 30.54 -23.13
C GLN A 450 18.09 30.06 -23.90
N TRP A 451 18.23 28.99 -24.69
CA TRP A 451 17.13 28.32 -25.37
C TRP A 451 16.00 27.97 -24.42
N CYS A 452 16.31 27.39 -23.25
CA CYS A 452 15.32 27.10 -22.20
C CYS A 452 14.53 28.34 -21.80
N ARG A 453 15.18 29.50 -21.59
CA ARG A 453 14.50 30.75 -21.24
C ARG A 453 13.58 31.21 -22.36
N ASP A 454 14.04 31.11 -23.61
CA ASP A 454 13.28 31.54 -24.79
C ASP A 454 11.99 30.70 -24.93
N VAL A 455 12.08 29.39 -24.71
CA VAL A 455 10.92 28.46 -24.76
C VAL A 455 10.18 28.32 -23.42
N GLN A 456 10.47 29.21 -22.45
CA GLN A 456 9.87 29.23 -21.10
C GLN A 456 10.02 27.93 -20.30
N ARG A 457 11.07 27.15 -20.57
CA ARG A 457 11.49 25.99 -19.79
C ARG A 457 12.52 26.40 -18.74
N ARG A 458 12.55 25.68 -17.61
CA ARG A 458 13.64 25.84 -16.62
C ARG A 458 14.78 24.90 -16.98
N PRO A 459 16.03 25.40 -17.10
CA PRO A 459 17.17 24.55 -17.41
C PRO A 459 17.47 23.57 -16.27
N MET A 460 17.89 22.35 -16.63
CA MET A 460 18.45 21.38 -15.69
C MET A 460 19.92 21.70 -15.36
N SER A 461 20.51 21.01 -14.37
CA SER A 461 21.91 21.21 -14.00
C SER A 461 22.86 20.74 -15.11
N LYS A 462 24.10 21.27 -15.13
CA LYS A 462 25.15 20.86 -16.08
C LYS A 462 25.33 19.34 -16.14
N ALA A 463 25.43 18.70 -14.97
CA ALA A 463 25.64 17.26 -14.89
C ALA A 463 24.50 16.46 -15.54
N VAL A 464 23.25 16.83 -15.27
CA VAL A 464 22.07 16.16 -15.85
C VAL A 464 21.98 16.42 -17.36
N PHE A 465 22.25 17.65 -17.80
CA PHE A 465 22.26 18.01 -19.22
C PHE A 465 23.26 17.15 -20.01
N TYR A 466 24.52 17.09 -19.59
CA TYR A 466 25.53 16.31 -20.33
C TYR A 466 25.27 14.81 -20.26
N SER A 467 24.84 14.28 -19.11
CA SER A 467 24.48 12.87 -19.03
C SER A 467 23.34 12.52 -19.99
N ARG A 468 22.36 13.42 -20.14
CA ARG A 468 21.28 13.21 -21.11
C ARG A 468 21.75 13.36 -22.55
N LEU A 469 22.58 14.35 -22.83
CA LEU A 469 23.18 14.60 -24.15
C LEU A 469 24.00 13.40 -24.64
N GLU A 470 24.80 12.80 -23.76
CA GLU A 470 25.53 11.55 -24.03
C GLU A 470 24.57 10.38 -24.27
N GLY A 471 23.48 10.30 -23.50
CA GLY A 471 22.41 9.33 -23.70
C GLY A 471 21.62 9.51 -25.01
N LEU A 472 21.77 10.65 -25.69
CA LEU A 472 21.25 10.90 -27.04
C LEU A 472 22.29 10.60 -28.14
N GLY A 473 23.48 10.10 -27.78
CA GLY A 473 24.51 9.65 -28.72
C GLY A 473 25.65 10.65 -28.97
N PHE A 474 25.61 11.84 -28.36
CA PHE A 474 26.72 12.80 -28.45
C PHE A 474 27.88 12.38 -27.55
N ARG A 475 29.11 12.77 -27.90
CA ARG A 475 30.31 12.42 -27.13
C ARG A 475 31.04 13.67 -26.68
N LEU A 476 31.63 13.60 -25.49
CA LEU A 476 32.55 14.61 -25.00
C LEU A 476 33.98 14.27 -25.43
N LYS A 477 34.67 15.21 -26.06
CA LYS A 477 36.05 15.08 -26.54
C LYS A 477 36.93 16.14 -25.92
N ARG A 478 38.12 15.76 -25.47
CA ARG A 478 39.08 16.70 -24.90
C ARG A 478 40.05 17.19 -25.97
N LYS A 479 40.18 18.52 -26.13
CA LYS A 479 41.13 19.18 -27.03
C LYS A 479 41.80 20.34 -26.31
N HIS A 480 43.13 20.43 -26.40
CA HIS A 480 43.93 21.51 -25.80
C HIS A 480 43.58 21.82 -24.32
N GLY A 481 43.24 20.79 -23.54
CA GLY A 481 42.88 20.94 -22.12
C GLY A 481 41.41 21.19 -21.82
N TYR A 482 40.58 21.51 -22.82
CA TYR A 482 39.15 21.81 -22.70
C TYR A 482 38.27 20.69 -23.26
N ASP A 483 37.06 20.56 -22.72
CA ASP A 483 36.06 19.60 -23.20
C ASP A 483 35.19 20.24 -24.29
N TYR A 484 34.89 19.46 -25.33
CA TYR A 484 34.03 19.81 -26.46
C TYR A 484 32.94 18.76 -26.64
N VAL A 485 31.79 19.17 -27.18
CA VAL A 485 30.76 18.25 -27.68
C VAL A 485 31.04 17.98 -29.14
N GLU A 486 31.24 16.71 -29.49
CA GLU A 486 31.57 16.28 -30.85
C GLU A 486 30.36 16.41 -31.78
N GLY A 487 30.59 16.97 -32.97
CA GLY A 487 29.61 16.97 -34.05
C GLY A 487 28.37 17.86 -33.85
N LEU A 488 28.38 18.75 -32.85
CA LEU A 488 27.28 19.66 -32.56
C LEU A 488 27.74 21.09 -32.80
N ARG A 489 26.97 21.85 -33.59
CA ARG A 489 27.21 23.27 -33.88
C ARG A 489 26.04 24.11 -33.41
N LEU A 490 26.35 25.20 -32.70
CA LEU A 490 25.34 26.16 -32.24
C LEU A 490 24.97 27.14 -33.36
N LEU A 491 23.69 27.47 -33.43
CA LEU A 491 23.16 28.48 -34.34
C LEU A 491 22.78 29.72 -33.52
N ASN A 492 23.13 30.89 -34.02
CA ASN A 492 22.71 32.14 -33.39
C ASN A 492 21.23 32.36 -33.71
N ARG A 493 20.37 32.32 -32.70
CA ARG A 493 19.02 32.87 -32.81
C ARG A 493 19.13 34.39 -32.98
N SER A 494 18.81 34.87 -34.18
CA SER A 494 18.72 36.30 -34.52
C SER A 494 17.51 36.96 -33.89
#